data_AF-A0A1G2ESE4-F1
#
_entry.id   AF-A0A1G2ESE4-F1
#
_cell.length_a   1.000
_cell.length_b   1.000
_cell.length_c   1.000
_cell.angle_alpha   90.00
_cell.angle_beta   90.00
_cell.angle_gamma   90.00
#
_symmetry.space_group_name_H-M   'P 1'
#
loop_
_entity.id
_entity.type
_entity.pdbx_description
1 polymer ?
#
loop_
_entity_poly.entity_id
_entity_poly.type
_entity_poly.pdbx_seq_one_letter_code
_entity_poly.pdbx_strand_id
1 'polypeptide(L)'
;MENAKIACYDCKKELEDGLTLVYDDSGKKITVYKCKECYKKNTSLSNFRKCEVYSRIVGYIRPVGQWHIGKKQEYSERKEYKQNI
;
A
#
# COMPACT_ATOMS: atom_id res chain seq x y z
N MET A 1 8.57 28.56 -23.18
CA MET A 1 9.09 28.09 -21.87
C MET A 1 8.11 27.03 -21.39
N GLU A 2 8.52 25.77 -21.43
CA GLU A 2 7.63 24.61 -21.29
C GLU A 2 6.97 24.56 -19.91
N ASN A 3 5.65 24.66 -19.89
CA ASN A 3 4.82 24.52 -18.69
C ASN A 3 4.97 23.09 -18.17
N ALA A 4 5.72 22.91 -17.08
CA ALA A 4 5.85 21.63 -16.40
C ALA A 4 4.48 21.20 -15.88
N LYS A 5 3.84 20.27 -16.60
CA LYS A 5 2.54 19.68 -16.24
C LYS A 5 2.71 18.86 -14.97
N ILE A 6 2.38 19.45 -13.82
CA ILE A 6 2.43 18.79 -12.51
C ILE A 6 1.11 18.02 -12.32
N ALA A 7 1.20 16.71 -12.13
CA ALA A 7 0.03 15.86 -11.92
C ALA A 7 -0.15 15.53 -10.43
N CYS A 8 -1.41 15.51 -9.97
CA CYS A 8 -1.76 15.11 -8.62
C CYS A 8 -1.49 13.62 -8.38
N TYR A 9 -0.87 13.28 -7.25
CA TYR A 9 -0.60 11.89 -6.87
C TYR A 9 -1.87 11.05 -6.68
N ASP A 10 -2.92 11.61 -6.08
CA ASP A 10 -4.15 10.86 -5.77
C ASP A 10 -5.13 10.78 -6.97
N CYS A 11 -5.29 11.87 -7.73
CA CYS A 11 -6.31 11.96 -8.78
C CYS A 11 -5.77 11.97 -10.21
N LYS A 12 -4.44 12.00 -10.39
CA LYS A 12 -3.75 12.05 -11.70
C LYS A 12 -4.15 13.22 -12.61
N LYS A 13 -4.86 14.22 -12.10
CA LYS A 13 -5.24 15.43 -12.84
C LYS A 13 -4.04 16.37 -12.97
N GLU A 14 -3.90 16.98 -14.14
CA GLU A 14 -2.98 18.07 -14.41
C GLU A 14 -3.40 19.30 -13.57
N LEU A 15 -2.46 19.90 -12.84
CA LEU A 15 -2.69 21.04 -11.97
C LEU A 15 -1.79 22.20 -12.41
N GLU A 16 -2.38 23.40 -12.51
CA GLU A 16 -1.63 24.65 -12.68
C GLU A 16 -1.16 25.22 -11.32
N ASP A 17 -1.91 24.95 -10.23
CA ASP A 17 -1.62 25.49 -8.90
C ASP A 17 -1.99 24.47 -7.80
N GLY A 18 -0.98 23.79 -7.25
CA GLY A 18 -1.12 22.67 -6.31
C GLY A 18 -0.36 22.85 -5.00
N LEU A 19 -0.48 21.88 -4.10
CA LEU A 19 0.31 21.81 -2.87
C LEU A 19 1.52 20.89 -3.11
N THR A 20 2.71 21.40 -2.79
CA THR A 20 3.96 20.62 -2.77
C THR A 20 4.19 20.12 -1.36
N LEU A 21 4.13 18.81 -1.16
CA LEU A 21 4.33 18.16 0.13
C LEU A 21 5.69 17.46 0.13
N VAL A 22 6.47 17.66 1.18
CA VAL A 22 7.78 17.01 1.36
C VAL A 22 7.68 16.02 2.51
N TYR A 23 8.01 14.77 2.22
CA TYR A 23 8.03 13.67 3.20
C TYR A 23 9.45 13.12 3.33
N ASP A 24 9.79 12.61 4.52
CA ASP A 24 11.04 11.89 4.75
C ASP A 24 10.77 10.38 4.76
N ASP A 25 11.43 9.63 3.87
CA ASP A 25 11.48 8.16 3.89
C ASP A 25 12.93 7.75 4.17
N SER A 26 13.23 7.43 5.43
CA SER A 26 14.54 6.96 5.88
C SER A 26 15.71 7.81 5.36
N GLY A 27 15.57 9.14 5.45
CA GLY A 27 16.59 10.12 5.01
C GLY A 27 16.53 10.51 3.53
N LYS A 28 15.61 9.95 2.74
CA LYS A 28 15.30 10.43 1.38
C LYS A 28 14.11 11.37 1.44
N LYS A 29 14.33 12.63 1.04
CA LYS A 29 13.25 13.62 0.90
C LYS A 29 12.49 13.36 -0.39
N ILE A 30 11.19 13.13 -0.27
CA ILE A 30 10.30 12.81 -1.38
C ILE A 30 9.29 13.93 -1.53
N THR A 31 9.26 14.51 -2.73
CA THR A 31 8.36 15.60 -3.08
C THR A 31 7.15 15.05 -3.82
N VAL A 32 5.96 15.25 -3.25
CA VAL A 32 4.69 14.79 -3.82
C VAL A 32 3.77 15.98 -4.05
N TYR A 33 3.16 16.04 -5.23
CA TYR A 33 2.19 17.09 -5.59
C TYR A 33 0.76 16.60 -5.38
N LYS A 34 -0.05 17.36 -4.64
CA LYS A 34 -1.48 17.07 -4.40
C LYS A 34 -2.36 18.26 -4.75
N CYS A 35 -3.58 17.96 -5.22
CA CYS A 35 -4.63 18.95 -5.44
C CYS A 35 -5.21 19.45 -4.09
N LYS A 36 -5.63 20.73 -4.00
CA LYS A 36 -6.21 21.30 -2.77
C LYS A 36 -7.41 20.48 -2.25
N GLU A 37 -8.24 19.95 -3.17
CA GLU A 37 -9.38 19.09 -2.83
C GLU A 37 -8.95 17.71 -2.31
N CYS A 38 -7.92 17.12 -2.93
CA CYS A 38 -7.38 15.80 -2.61
C CYS A 38 -6.73 15.82 -1.22
N TYR A 39 -6.00 16.90 -0.93
CA TYR A 39 -5.38 17.12 0.38
C TYR A 39 -6.43 17.30 1.49
N LYS A 40 -7.54 18.01 1.22
CA LYS A 40 -8.65 18.12 2.18
C LYS A 40 -9.32 16.77 2.45
N LYS A 41 -9.46 15.90 1.45
CA LYS A 41 -10.03 14.55 1.62
C LYS A 41 -9.09 13.61 2.35
N ASN A 42 -7.79 13.68 2.06
CA ASN A 42 -6.80 12.86 2.74
C ASN A 42 -5.46 13.60 2.84
N THR A 43 -5.19 14.11 4.04
CA THR A 43 -3.95 14.81 4.39
C THR A 43 -2.75 13.87 4.46
N SER A 44 -3.01 12.57 4.62
CA SER A 44 -1.97 11.53 4.72
C SER A 44 -1.58 10.95 3.36
N LEU A 45 -0.34 10.47 3.25
CA LEU A 45 0.17 9.77 2.07
C LEU A 45 0.11 8.25 2.29
N SER A 46 -1.10 7.71 2.40
CA SER A 46 -1.34 6.33 2.86
C SER A 46 -0.90 5.23 1.88
N ASN A 47 -0.77 5.53 0.59
CA ASN A 47 -0.39 4.56 -0.45
C ASN A 47 1.04 4.77 -0.98
N PHE A 48 1.90 5.41 -0.19
CA PHE A 48 3.28 5.69 -0.57
C PHE A 48 4.15 4.43 -0.63
N ARG A 49 4.08 3.61 0.43
CA ARG A 49 4.86 2.38 0.58
C ARG A 49 3.92 1.23 0.89
N LYS A 50 4.14 0.10 0.20
CA LYS A 50 3.40 -1.13 0.50
C LYS A 50 3.75 -1.59 1.92
N CYS A 51 2.75 -1.74 2.76
CA CYS A 51 2.90 -2.37 4.07
C CYS A 51 3.12 -3.87 3.90
N GLU A 52 4.24 -4.37 4.39
CA GLU A 52 4.49 -5.81 4.41
C GLU A 52 3.82 -6.44 5.64
N VAL A 53 2.89 -7.36 5.40
CA VAL A 53 2.13 -8.02 6.45
C VAL A 53 2.80 -9.34 6.81
N TYR A 54 2.99 -9.57 8.11
CA TYR A 54 3.62 -10.76 8.65
C TYR A 54 2.63 -11.59 9.47
N SER A 55 2.78 -12.91 9.39
CA SER A 55 2.09 -13.86 10.26
C SER A 55 3.07 -14.53 11.21
N ARG A 56 2.63 -14.79 12.45
CA ARG A 56 3.40 -15.52 13.47
C ARG A 56 2.78 -16.89 13.69
N ILE A 57 3.52 -17.95 13.38
CA ILE A 57 3.09 -19.35 13.55
C ILE A 57 4.09 -20.04 14.49
N VAL A 58 3.65 -20.47 15.68
CA VAL A 58 4.49 -21.13 16.73
C VAL A 58 5.88 -20.50 16.90
N GLY A 59 5.94 -19.17 16.96
CA GLY A 59 7.18 -18.40 17.17
C GLY A 59 7.95 -18.04 15.89
N TYR A 60 7.61 -18.61 14.73
CA TYR A 60 8.21 -18.25 13.45
C TYR A 60 7.43 -17.11 12.76
N ILE A 61 8.14 -16.05 12.37
CA ILE A 61 7.58 -14.89 11.67
C ILE A 61 7.84 -15.06 10.16
N ARG A 62 6.78 -15.03 9.35
CA ARG A 62 6.88 -15.14 7.88
C ARG A 62 6.03 -14.07 7.18
N PRO A 63 6.54 -13.43 6.11
CA PRO A 63 5.74 -12.49 5.32
C PRO A 63 4.61 -13.23 4.60
N VAL A 64 3.40 -12.67 4.67
CA VAL A 64 2.19 -13.26 4.07
C VAL A 64 2.30 -13.33 2.55
N GLY A 65 3.00 -12.39 1.93
CA GLY A 65 3.26 -12.38 0.49
C GLY A 65 4.11 -13.56 -0.03
N GLN A 66 4.81 -14.29 0.84
CA GLN A 66 5.70 -15.41 0.48
C GLN A 66 5.21 -16.76 1.00
N TRP A 67 3.89 -16.95 1.08
CA TRP A 67 3.31 -18.24 1.41
C TRP A 67 3.55 -19.25 0.30
N HIS A 68 3.89 -20.48 0.67
CA HIS A 68 4.07 -21.56 -0.30
C HIS A 68 2.75 -21.86 -1.02
N ILE A 69 2.79 -21.88 -2.35
CA ILE A 69 1.62 -22.20 -3.19
C ILE A 69 1.08 -23.60 -2.85
N GLY A 70 1.97 -24.57 -2.65
CA GLY A 70 1.60 -25.94 -2.25
C GLY A 70 0.84 -26.00 -0.93
N LYS A 71 1.18 -25.18 0.07
CA LYS A 71 0.47 -25.14 1.36
C LYS A 71 -0.97 -24.63 1.22
N LYS A 72 -1.20 -23.71 0.27
CA LYS A 72 -2.55 -23.22 -0.06
C LYS A 72 -3.37 -24.34 -0.70
N GLN A 73 -2.78 -25.12 -1.59
CA GLN A 73 -3.42 -26.28 -2.19
C GLN A 73 -3.71 -27.38 -1.15
N GLU A 74 -2.71 -27.75 -0.34
CA GLU A 74 -2.86 -28.71 0.77
C GLU A 74 -3.99 -28.30 1.73
N TYR A 75 -4.18 -27.00 2.00
CA TYR A 75 -5.28 -26.50 2.83
C TYR A 75 -6.65 -26.72 2.18
N SER A 76 -6.79 -26.44 0.89
CA SER A 76 -8.04 -26.66 0.14
C SER A 76 -8.45 -28.14 0.07
N GLU A 77 -7.47 -29.05 0.10
CA GLU A 77 -7.70 -30.50 0.08
C GLU A 77 -8.05 -31.08 1.46
N ARG A 78 -7.97 -30.28 2.54
CA ARG A 78 -8.30 -30.74 3.90
C ARG A 78 -9.79 -31.08 3.97
N LYS A 79 -10.07 -32.25 4.55
CA LYS A 79 -11.44 -32.68 4.89
C LYS A 79 -11.63 -32.50 6.38
N GLU A 80 -12.61 -31.68 6.74
CA GLU A 80 -13.01 -31.51 8.13
C GLU A 80 -13.69 -32.78 8.64
N TYR A 81 -13.42 -33.15 9.89
CA TYR A 81 -14.14 -34.22 10.55
C TYR A 81 -15.58 -33.76 10.80
N LYS A 82 -16.55 -34.42 10.16
CA LYS A 82 -17.97 -34.23 10.48
C LYS A 82 -18.33 -35.22 11.59
N GLN A 83 -18.55 -34.71 12.79
CA GLN A 83 -19.15 -35.50 13.86
C GLN A 83 -20.63 -35.71 13.53
N ASN A 84 -21.05 -36.95 13.29
CA ASN A 84 -22.47 -37.27 13.18
C ASN A 84 -23.06 -37.17 14.60
N ILE A 85 -23.68 -36.04 14.89
CA ILE A 85 -24.50 -35.80 16.08
C ILE A 85 -25.96 -36.05 15.70
#